data_AF-A0A1N6IYN8-F1
#
_entry.id   AF-A0A1N6IYN8-F1
#
_cell.length_a   1.000
_cell.length_b   1.000
_cell.length_c   1.000
_cell.angle_alpha   90.00
_cell.angle_beta   90.00
_cell.angle_gamma   90.00
#
_symmetry.space_group_name_H-M   'P 1'
#
loop_
_entity.id
_entity.type
_entity.pdbx_description
1 polymer ?
#
loop_
_entity_poly.entity_id
_entity_poly.type
_entity_poly.pdbx_seq_one_letter_code
_entity_poly.pdbx_strand_id
1 'polypeptide(L)'
;MPSGRDDQETEHERACKAADEALRRLTANLLRVTRGAGKPWEIVGHAAEFVLAVEAAQRTSEFGYSPERASAALRLEHFAFDRTREDIEMRMKLDAEHRIVCGALQIAASDLLGQNTHLQRGATEMSDGIRDLEDARAAIRQKYLR
;
A
#
# COMPACT_ATOMS: atom_id res chain seq x y z
N MET A 1 4.74 7.57 41.12
CA MET A 1 5.58 6.86 40.14
C MET A 1 4.69 6.11 39.15
N PRO A 2 4.40 6.70 37.97
CA PRO A 2 3.98 5.97 36.78
C PRO A 2 4.94 6.30 35.63
N SER A 3 6.02 5.52 35.42
CA SER A 3 6.86 5.66 34.21
C SER A 3 6.92 4.37 33.39
N GLY A 4 6.80 3.19 34.03
CA GLY A 4 6.95 1.91 33.32
C GLY A 4 5.90 1.60 32.25
N ARG A 5 4.71 2.20 32.30
CA ARG A 5 3.65 1.96 31.29
C ARG A 5 3.87 2.79 30.02
N ASP A 6 4.27 4.04 30.18
CA ASP A 6 4.56 4.97 29.07
C ASP A 6 5.84 4.54 28.33
N ASP A 7 6.84 4.03 29.06
CA ASP A 7 8.08 3.49 28.48
C ASP A 7 7.80 2.22 27.65
N GLN A 8 6.96 1.32 28.15
CA GLN A 8 6.57 0.09 27.45
C GLN A 8 5.70 0.35 26.22
N GLU A 9 4.75 1.28 26.30
CA GLU A 9 3.91 1.69 25.16
C GLU A 9 4.76 2.36 24.07
N THR A 10 5.73 3.18 24.47
CA THR A 10 6.68 3.81 23.55
C THR A 10 7.58 2.78 22.86
N GLU A 11 8.07 1.79 23.60
CA GLU A 11 8.90 0.71 23.06
C GLU A 11 8.11 -0.16 22.07
N HIS A 12 6.87 -0.51 22.42
CA HIS A 12 5.98 -1.26 21.57
C HIS A 12 5.69 -0.53 20.25
N GLU A 13 5.36 0.75 20.31
CA GLU A 13 5.10 1.55 19.10
C GLU A 13 6.36 1.67 18.21
N ARG A 14 7.56 1.77 18.79
CA ARG A 14 8.81 1.75 18.03
C ARG A 14 9.03 0.42 17.32
N ALA A 15 8.81 -0.70 18.01
CA ALA A 15 8.93 -2.03 17.43
C ALA A 15 7.91 -2.24 16.29
N CYS A 16 6.67 -1.79 16.47
CA CYS A 16 5.64 -1.83 15.44
C CYS A 16 6.00 -0.97 14.22
N LYS A 17 6.57 0.23 14.41
CA LYS A 17 7.08 1.06 13.29
C LYS A 17 8.22 0.39 12.52
N ALA A 18 9.14 -0.28 13.23
CA ALA A 18 10.21 -1.04 12.57
C ALA A 18 9.64 -2.19 11.71
N ALA A 19 8.60 -2.87 12.20
CA ALA A 19 7.89 -3.90 11.44
C ALA A 19 7.19 -3.31 10.20
N ASP A 20 6.55 -2.15 10.32
CA ASP A 20 5.93 -1.44 9.18
C ASP A 20 6.95 -1.10 8.09
N GLU A 21 8.12 -0.57 8.48
CA GLU A 21 9.20 -0.23 7.55
C GLU A 21 9.78 -1.47 6.86
N ALA A 22 10.03 -2.54 7.61
CA ALA A 22 10.53 -3.80 7.06
C ALA A 22 9.52 -4.43 6.09
N LEU A 23 8.23 -4.42 6.43
CA LEU A 23 7.15 -4.91 5.58
C LEU A 23 7.04 -4.13 4.27
N ARG A 24 7.14 -2.79 4.33
CA ARG A 24 7.16 -1.92 3.16
C ARG A 24 8.37 -2.19 2.27
N ARG A 25 9.56 -2.36 2.85
CA ARG A 25 10.79 -2.66 2.11
C ARG A 25 10.72 -4.01 1.40
N LEU A 26 10.26 -5.04 2.11
CA LEU A 26 10.04 -6.37 1.54
C LEU A 26 9.07 -6.29 0.37
N THR A 27 7.89 -5.69 0.58
CA THR A 27 6.83 -5.60 -0.43
C THR A 27 7.27 -4.80 -1.65
N ALA A 28 7.95 -3.67 -1.44
CA ALA A 28 8.50 -2.88 -2.54
C ALA A 28 9.51 -3.68 -3.36
N ASN A 29 10.40 -4.45 -2.73
CA ASN A 29 11.34 -5.29 -3.49
C ASN A 29 10.61 -6.41 -4.23
N LEU A 30 9.62 -7.07 -3.62
CA LEU A 30 8.81 -8.11 -4.27
C LEU A 30 8.12 -7.57 -5.53
N LEU A 31 7.43 -6.43 -5.44
CA LEU A 31 6.79 -5.76 -6.58
C LEU A 31 7.80 -5.37 -7.67
N ARG A 32 9.01 -4.96 -7.28
CA ARG A 32 10.06 -4.64 -8.25
C ARG A 32 10.63 -5.89 -8.91
N VAL A 33 10.81 -6.98 -8.17
CA VAL A 33 11.31 -8.27 -8.69
C VAL A 33 10.31 -8.85 -9.68
N THR A 34 9.01 -8.83 -9.37
CA THR A 34 7.97 -9.31 -10.30
C THR A 34 7.93 -8.50 -11.58
N ARG A 35 8.26 -7.20 -11.52
CA ARG A 35 8.44 -6.33 -12.69
C ARG A 35 9.81 -6.46 -13.39
N GLY A 36 10.77 -7.20 -12.82
CA GLY A 36 12.12 -7.35 -13.39
C GLY A 36 13.11 -6.22 -13.08
N ALA A 37 12.80 -5.35 -12.10
CA ALA A 37 13.63 -4.20 -11.69
C ALA A 37 14.06 -4.24 -10.21
N GLY A 38 13.82 -5.36 -9.53
CA GLY A 38 14.14 -5.58 -8.11
C GLY A 38 15.47 -6.29 -7.92
N LYS A 39 15.77 -6.64 -6.66
CA LYS A 39 16.97 -7.36 -6.27
C LYS A 39 16.57 -8.71 -5.65
N PRO A 40 16.50 -9.80 -6.44
CA PRO A 40 16.02 -11.10 -5.95
C PRO A 40 16.83 -11.63 -4.76
N TRP A 41 18.14 -11.40 -4.71
CA TRP A 41 19.01 -11.84 -3.63
C TRP A 41 18.75 -11.13 -2.28
N GLU A 42 18.03 -10.01 -2.26
CA GLU A 42 17.65 -9.31 -1.02
C GLU A 42 16.33 -9.83 -0.42
N ILE A 43 15.55 -10.67 -1.13
CA ILE A 43 14.24 -11.15 -0.64
C ILE A 43 14.35 -11.83 0.71
N VAL A 44 15.30 -12.76 0.86
CA VAL A 44 15.49 -13.52 2.10
C VAL A 44 15.90 -12.59 3.24
N GLY A 45 16.78 -11.61 2.97
CA GLY A 45 17.20 -10.61 3.96
C GLY A 45 16.03 -9.76 4.44
N HIS A 46 15.25 -9.18 3.52
CA HIS A 46 14.08 -8.37 3.89
C HIS A 46 12.99 -9.18 4.60
N ALA A 47 12.81 -10.46 4.25
CA ALA A 47 11.89 -11.34 4.95
C ALA A 47 12.34 -11.61 6.39
N ALA A 48 13.63 -11.87 6.61
CA ALA A 48 14.19 -12.06 7.93
C ALA A 48 14.10 -10.77 8.78
N GLU A 49 14.40 -9.60 8.20
CA GLU A 49 14.24 -8.30 8.85
C GLU A 49 12.80 -8.09 9.34
N PHE A 50 11.81 -8.40 8.50
CA PHE A 50 10.39 -8.28 8.87
C PHE A 50 10.00 -9.23 10.01
N VAL A 51 10.39 -10.51 9.92
CA VAL A 51 10.08 -11.50 10.97
C VAL A 51 10.69 -11.08 12.31
N LEU A 52 11.97 -10.66 12.32
CA LEU A 52 12.63 -10.22 13.55
C LEU A 52 11.98 -8.96 14.16
N ALA A 53 11.50 -8.03 13.33
CA ALA A 53 10.79 -6.85 13.80
C ALA A 53 9.42 -7.20 14.40
N VAL A 54 8.69 -8.13 13.79
CA VAL A 54 7.42 -8.65 14.33
C VAL A 54 7.66 -9.37 15.67
N GLU A 55 8.70 -10.19 15.77
CA GLU A 55 9.05 -10.84 17.03
C GLU A 55 9.38 -9.82 18.13
N ALA A 56 10.09 -8.74 17.80
CA ALA A 56 10.38 -7.67 18.74
C ALA A 56 9.09 -6.97 19.22
N ALA A 57 8.15 -6.70 18.32
CA ALA A 57 6.84 -6.14 18.67
C ALA A 57 6.01 -7.11 19.55
N GLN A 58 6.10 -8.42 19.31
CA GLN A 58 5.42 -9.42 20.13
C GLN A 58 5.97 -9.54 21.56
N ARG A 59 7.25 -9.24 21.77
CA ARG A 59 7.88 -9.27 23.11
C ARG A 59 7.52 -8.06 23.97
N THR A 60 7.08 -6.95 23.36
CA THR A 60 6.82 -5.68 24.06
C THR A 60 5.36 -5.54 24.52
N SER A 61 4.43 -6.31 23.93
CA SER A 61 3.00 -6.25 24.22
C SER A 61 2.33 -7.60 23.98
N GLU A 62 1.28 -7.90 24.75
CA GLU A 62 0.43 -9.09 24.56
C GLU A 62 -0.27 -9.09 23.19
N PHE A 63 -0.60 -7.90 22.66
CA PHE A 63 -1.28 -7.75 21.37
C PHE A 63 -0.33 -7.85 20.17
N GLY A 64 0.96 -7.59 20.37
CA GLY A 64 2.00 -7.71 19.34
C GLY A 64 1.74 -6.87 18.07
N TYR A 65 2.24 -7.37 16.94
CA TYR A 65 2.05 -6.74 15.63
C TYR A 65 0.76 -7.24 14.96
N SER A 66 -0.20 -6.34 14.73
CA SER A 66 -1.54 -6.72 14.27
C SER A 66 -1.68 -6.81 12.73
N PRO A 67 -2.56 -7.67 12.20
CA PRO A 67 -2.87 -7.73 10.77
C PRO A 67 -3.43 -6.41 10.19
N GLU A 68 -4.20 -5.66 10.98
CA GLU A 68 -4.76 -4.36 10.59
C GLU A 68 -3.63 -3.35 10.39
N ARG A 69 -2.60 -3.40 11.25
CA ARG A 69 -1.42 -2.57 11.11
C ARG A 69 -0.61 -2.95 9.87
N ALA A 70 -0.41 -4.23 9.61
CA ALA A 70 0.23 -4.70 8.37
C ALA A 70 -0.52 -4.20 7.13
N SER A 71 -1.85 -4.25 7.16
CA SER A 71 -2.72 -3.75 6.08
C SER A 71 -2.59 -2.24 5.90
N ALA A 72 -2.53 -1.48 7.01
CA ALA A 72 -2.31 -0.03 6.98
C ALA A 72 -0.91 0.32 6.45
N ALA A 73 0.12 -0.44 6.84
CA ALA A 73 1.49 -0.23 6.38
C ALA A 73 1.64 -0.39 4.86
N LEU A 74 0.85 -1.26 4.24
CA LEU A 74 0.88 -1.54 2.80
C LEU A 74 -0.12 -0.72 1.98
N ARG A 75 -0.92 0.14 2.61
CA ARG A 75 -1.87 1.01 1.90
C ARG A 75 -1.11 2.06 1.09
N LEU A 76 -1.43 2.17 -0.20
CA LEU A 76 -0.80 3.14 -1.11
C LEU A 76 -1.44 4.53 -0.95
N GLU A 77 -0.98 5.28 0.05
CA GLU A 77 -1.49 6.61 0.40
C GLU A 77 -1.05 7.75 -0.54
N HIS A 78 -0.27 7.48 -1.59
CA HIS A 78 0.11 8.52 -2.56
C HIS A 78 -1.11 9.15 -3.27
N PHE A 79 -2.28 8.49 -3.21
CA PHE A 79 -3.58 9.00 -3.67
C PHE A 79 -4.44 9.64 -2.55
N ALA A 80 -3.87 9.79 -1.37
CA ALA A 80 -4.43 10.49 -0.21
C ALA A 80 -3.71 11.84 0.01
N PHE A 81 -3.29 12.50 -1.08
CA PHE A 81 -3.03 13.95 -1.08
C PHE A 81 -4.22 14.67 -0.43
N ASP A 82 -4.00 15.84 0.17
CA ASP A 82 -5.00 16.61 0.92
C ASP A 82 -6.26 16.89 0.06
N ARG A 83 -7.17 15.91 0.03
CA ARG A 83 -8.42 15.90 -0.76
C ARG A 83 -9.33 17.05 -0.37
N THR A 84 -9.04 17.73 0.73
CA THR A 84 -9.83 18.88 1.21
C THR A 84 -9.51 20.17 0.44
N ARG A 85 -8.36 20.24 -0.25
CA ARG A 85 -7.92 21.43 -1.00
C ARG A 85 -8.02 21.28 -2.52
N GLU A 86 -8.35 20.09 -3.00
CA GLU A 86 -8.45 19.82 -4.42
C GLU A 86 -9.86 20.06 -4.96
N ASP A 87 -9.91 20.71 -6.12
CA ASP A 87 -11.13 20.81 -6.92
C ASP A 87 -11.71 19.43 -7.24
N ILE A 88 -13.02 19.36 -7.42
CA ILE A 88 -13.77 18.12 -7.66
C ILE A 88 -13.16 17.31 -8.83
N GLU A 89 -12.76 17.98 -9.92
CA GLU A 89 -12.19 17.31 -11.09
C GLU A 89 -10.82 16.69 -10.81
N MET A 90 -10.01 17.32 -9.95
CA MET A 90 -8.70 16.79 -9.55
C MET A 90 -8.87 15.58 -8.63
N ARG A 91 -9.86 15.60 -7.74
CA ARG A 91 -10.21 14.44 -6.91
C ARG A 91 -10.68 13.26 -7.75
N MET A 92 -11.53 13.50 -8.75
CA MET A 92 -11.96 12.46 -9.70
C MET A 92 -10.77 11.83 -10.41
N LYS A 93 -9.80 12.65 -10.85
CA LYS A 93 -8.55 12.17 -11.46
C LYS A 93 -7.76 11.27 -10.51
N LEU A 94 -7.58 11.68 -9.24
CA LEU A 94 -6.83 10.88 -8.27
C LEU A 94 -7.54 9.56 -7.91
N ASP A 95 -8.86 9.58 -7.74
CA ASP A 95 -9.63 8.37 -7.46
C ASP A 95 -9.58 7.39 -8.64
N ALA A 96 -9.63 7.89 -9.88
CA ALA A 96 -9.45 7.09 -11.08
C ALA A 96 -8.05 6.48 -11.17
N GLU A 97 -6.98 7.26 -10.94
CA GLU A 97 -5.60 6.76 -10.92
C GLU A 97 -5.39 5.70 -9.83
N HIS A 98 -5.96 5.90 -8.64
CA HIS A 98 -5.95 4.90 -7.57
C HIS A 98 -6.63 3.60 -7.99
N ARG A 99 -7.82 3.68 -8.62
CA ARG A 99 -8.57 2.52 -9.11
C ARG A 99 -7.78 1.74 -10.17
N ILE A 100 -7.10 2.42 -11.08
CA ILE A 100 -6.19 1.80 -12.06
C ILE A 100 -5.09 1.00 -11.37
N VAL A 101 -4.43 1.59 -10.37
CA VAL A 101 -3.36 0.92 -9.62
C VAL A 101 -3.89 -0.31 -8.87
N CYS A 102 -5.03 -0.21 -8.20
CA CYS A 102 -5.66 -1.34 -7.52
C CYS A 102 -5.98 -2.49 -8.49
N GLY A 103 -6.60 -2.19 -9.63
CA GLY A 103 -6.89 -3.19 -10.66
C GLY A 103 -5.62 -3.86 -11.19
N ALA A 104 -4.57 -3.09 -11.47
CA ALA A 104 -3.29 -3.61 -11.93
C ALA A 104 -2.59 -4.52 -10.90
N LEU A 105 -2.61 -4.12 -9.62
CA LEU A 105 -2.06 -4.94 -8.53
C LEU A 105 -2.86 -6.24 -8.35
N GLN A 106 -4.19 -6.18 -8.46
CA GLN A 106 -5.04 -7.36 -8.38
C GLN A 106 -4.76 -8.34 -9.53
N ILE A 107 -4.55 -7.85 -10.75
CA ILE A 107 -4.15 -8.69 -11.89
C ILE A 107 -2.81 -9.36 -11.60
N ALA A 108 -1.80 -8.59 -11.19
CA ALA A 108 -0.47 -9.13 -10.89
C ALA A 108 -0.51 -10.18 -9.77
N ALA A 109 -1.28 -9.93 -8.70
CA ALA A 109 -1.46 -10.89 -7.61
C ALA A 109 -2.18 -12.17 -8.10
N SER A 110 -3.21 -12.02 -8.95
CA SER A 110 -3.95 -13.17 -9.49
C SER A 110 -3.08 -14.03 -10.40
N ASP A 111 -2.21 -13.42 -11.19
CA ASP A 111 -1.23 -14.10 -12.05
C ASP A 111 -0.21 -14.88 -11.23
N LEU A 112 0.39 -14.25 -10.21
CA LEU A 112 1.33 -14.91 -9.28
C LEU A 112 0.70 -16.10 -8.53
N LEU A 113 -0.60 -16.04 -8.25
CA LEU A 113 -1.35 -17.11 -7.57
C LEU A 113 -1.93 -18.17 -8.54
N GLY A 114 -1.83 -17.98 -9.85
CA GLY A 114 -2.47 -18.84 -10.85
C GLY A 114 -4.01 -18.83 -10.80
N GLN A 115 -4.61 -17.76 -10.27
CA GLN A 115 -6.06 -17.65 -10.04
C GLN A 115 -6.76 -16.86 -11.15
N ASN A 116 -7.08 -17.52 -12.26
CA ASN A 116 -7.66 -16.90 -13.46
C ASN A 116 -9.02 -16.20 -13.25
N THR A 117 -9.78 -16.55 -12.22
CA THR A 117 -11.08 -15.93 -11.91
C THR A 117 -10.95 -14.49 -11.38
N HIS A 118 -9.89 -14.18 -10.64
CA HIS A 118 -9.66 -12.84 -10.08
C HIS A 118 -9.04 -11.87 -11.09
N LEU A 119 -8.53 -12.39 -12.21
CA LEU A 119 -7.99 -11.62 -13.34
C LEU A 119 -9.08 -10.77 -14.03
N GLN A 120 -10.28 -11.32 -14.22
CA GLN A 120 -11.41 -10.62 -14.84
C GLN A 120 -11.91 -9.43 -14.01
N ARG A 121 -11.89 -9.57 -12.67
CA ARG A 121 -12.27 -8.49 -11.76
C ARG A 121 -11.24 -7.36 -11.80
N GLY A 122 -9.94 -7.68 -11.73
CA GLY A 122 -8.89 -6.68 -11.84
C GLY A 122 -8.87 -5.96 -13.18
N ALA A 123 -9.13 -6.69 -14.29
CA ALA A 123 -9.24 -6.11 -15.64
C ALA A 123 -10.42 -5.13 -15.76
N THR A 124 -11.57 -5.47 -15.21
CA THR A 124 -12.74 -4.58 -15.16
C THR A 124 -12.44 -3.34 -14.34
N GLU A 125 -11.87 -3.49 -13.15
CA GLU A 125 -11.56 -2.37 -12.26
C GLU A 125 -10.54 -1.40 -12.88
N MET A 126 -9.49 -1.94 -13.52
CA MET A 126 -8.51 -1.14 -14.26
C MET A 126 -9.17 -0.42 -15.45
N SER A 127 -10.01 -1.12 -16.22
CA SER A 127 -10.68 -0.53 -17.40
C SER A 127 -11.63 0.60 -17.02
N ASP A 128 -12.40 0.42 -15.95
CA ASP A 128 -13.29 1.47 -15.44
C ASP A 128 -12.48 2.67 -14.93
N GLY A 129 -11.37 2.43 -14.20
CA GLY A 129 -10.48 3.52 -13.78
C GLY A 129 -9.89 4.30 -14.96
N ILE A 130 -9.58 3.66 -16.08
CA ILE A 130 -9.12 4.35 -17.30
C ILE A 130 -10.21 5.27 -17.86
N ARG A 131 -11.46 4.80 -17.93
CA ARG A 131 -12.60 5.61 -18.39
C ARG A 131 -12.82 6.80 -17.46
N ASP A 132 -12.85 6.56 -16.15
CA ASP A 132 -13.01 7.61 -15.13
C ASP A 132 -11.91 8.69 -15.26
N LEU A 133 -10.68 8.27 -15.58
CA LEU A 133 -9.54 9.17 -15.78
C LEU A 133 -9.66 10.01 -17.06
N GLU A 134 -10.18 9.44 -18.15
CA GLU A 134 -10.44 10.16 -19.40
C GLU A 134 -11.50 11.24 -19.21
N ASP A 135 -12.58 10.91 -18.50
CA ASP A 135 -13.66 11.84 -18.16
C ASP A 135 -13.16 12.98 -17.26
N ALA A 136 -12.39 12.65 -16.21
CA ALA A 136 -11.79 13.66 -15.35
C ALA A 136 -10.87 14.61 -16.13
N ARG A 137 -10.03 14.07 -17.03
CA ARG A 137 -9.17 14.89 -17.90
C ARG A 137 -9.97 15.75 -18.86
N ALA A 138 -11.11 15.28 -19.38
CA ALA A 138 -11.99 16.05 -20.24
C ALA A 138 -12.63 17.23 -19.49
N ALA A 139 -13.11 16.99 -18.27
CA ALA A 139 -13.66 18.03 -17.39
C ALA A 139 -12.63 19.11 -17.05
N ILE A 140 -11.40 18.71 -16.69
CA ILE A 140 -10.28 19.63 -16.43
C ILE A 140 -10.01 20.48 -17.69
N ARG A 141 -9.88 19.87 -18.86
CA ARG A 141 -9.65 20.61 -20.12
C ARG A 141 -10.76 21.65 -20.36
N GLN A 142 -12.02 21.28 -20.18
CA GLN A 142 -13.14 22.21 -20.36
C GLN A 142 -13.14 23.36 -19.34
N LYS A 143 -12.69 23.13 -18.11
CA LYS A 143 -12.60 24.13 -17.05
C LYS A 143 -11.53 25.19 -17.31
N TYR A 144 -10.38 24.79 -17.85
CA TYR A 144 -9.23 25.68 -18.09
C TYR A 144 -9.14 26.25 -19.51
N LEU A 145 -10.00 25.83 -20.44
CA LEU A 145 -10.17 26.41 -21.77
C LEU A 145 -11.29 27.48 -21.85
N ARG A 146 -11.99 27.72 -20.74
CA ARG A 146 -12.92 28.85 -20.55
C ARG A 146 -12.21 29.99 -19.84
#